data_AF-A0A847N7Z3-F1
#
_entry.id   AF-A0A847N7Z3-F1
#
_cell.length_a   1.000
_cell.length_b   1.000
_cell.length_c   1.000
_cell.angle_alpha   90.00
_cell.angle_beta   90.00
_cell.angle_gamma   90.00
#
_symmetry.space_group_name_H-M   'P 1'
#
loop_
_entity.id
_entity.type
_entity.pdbx_description
1 polymer ?
#
loop_
_entity_poly.entity_id
_entity_poly.type
_entity_poly.pdbx_seq_one_letter_code
_entity_poly.pdbx_strand_id
1 'polypeptide(L)'
;MEVMLLLDALEDILDKAPNLPLSSKSVVNKEELHEIIKEIRIKLPDEIKQAQWIKEERQKILIEAKKEAESLRKECEEKMNKIKEERQRILAEAEKEAEIVKKEADKKVQELVDESDIIKKANEQAKELIIAAQIDAKKIRLGSKAYADELLAELENHTTKLIETIKSNRDELKNYKS
;
A
#
# COMPACT_ATOMS: atom_id res chain seq x y z
N MET A 1 49.49 -40.98 9.88
CA MET A 1 50.29 -40.79 8.64
C MET A 1 51.59 -41.62 8.69
N GLU A 2 52.08 -41.97 9.89
CA GLU A 2 53.20 -42.90 10.04
C GLU A 2 52.89 -44.29 9.51
N VAL A 3 51.64 -44.77 9.62
CA VAL A 3 51.25 -46.07 9.07
C VAL A 3 51.30 -46.08 7.53
N MET A 4 50.97 -44.96 6.88
CA MET A 4 51.12 -44.83 5.42
C MET A 4 52.59 -44.92 5.01
N LEU A 5 53.49 -44.24 5.74
CA LEU A 5 54.93 -44.33 5.48
C LEU A 5 55.48 -45.76 5.66
N LEU A 6 54.96 -46.50 6.64
CA LEU A 6 55.33 -47.91 6.84
C LEU A 6 54.77 -48.82 5.73
N LEU A 7 53.58 -48.51 5.19
CA LEU A 7 53.02 -49.21 4.04
C LEU A 7 53.77 -48.90 2.75
N ASP A 8 54.12 -47.63 2.53
CA ASP A 8 54.94 -47.19 1.38
C ASP A 8 56.32 -47.86 1.42
N ALA A 9 56.94 -47.94 2.60
CA ALA A 9 58.22 -48.65 2.79
C ALA A 9 58.08 -50.17 2.53
N LEU A 10 56.95 -50.77 2.95
CA LEU A 10 56.66 -52.18 2.68
C LEU A 10 56.50 -52.44 1.17
N GLU A 11 55.79 -51.55 0.48
CA GLU A 11 55.59 -51.60 -0.97
C GLU A 11 56.93 -51.45 -1.71
N ASP A 12 57.76 -50.50 -1.31
CA ASP A 12 59.10 -50.28 -1.84
C ASP A 12 60.02 -51.51 -1.71
N ILE A 13 59.96 -52.21 -0.57
CA ILE A 13 60.73 -53.45 -0.33
C ILE A 13 60.24 -54.57 -1.25
N LEU A 14 58.92 -54.68 -1.47
CA LEU A 14 58.33 -55.69 -2.33
C LEU A 14 58.63 -55.42 -3.81
N ASP A 15 58.59 -54.16 -4.25
CA ASP A 15 58.86 -53.76 -5.63
C ASP A 15 60.33 -53.92 -6.02
N LYS A 16 61.25 -53.69 -5.08
CA LYS A 16 62.71 -53.81 -5.30
C LYS A 16 63.24 -55.22 -5.05
N ALA A 17 62.39 -56.17 -4.63
CA ALA A 17 62.78 -57.53 -4.29
C ALA A 17 63.23 -58.33 -5.54
N PRO A 18 64.40 -58.99 -5.52
CA PRO A 18 64.84 -59.83 -6.63
C PRO A 18 63.89 -61.00 -6.90
N ASN A 19 63.47 -61.18 -8.16
CA ASN A 19 62.62 -62.29 -8.58
C ASN A 19 63.44 -63.55 -8.84
N LEU A 20 62.93 -64.72 -8.41
CA LEU A 20 63.57 -65.99 -8.74
C LEU A 20 63.28 -66.36 -10.22
N PRO A 21 64.28 -66.88 -10.95
CA PRO A 21 64.09 -67.33 -12.33
C PRO A 21 63.08 -68.49 -12.39
N LEU A 22 62.19 -68.47 -13.39
CA LEU A 22 61.12 -69.46 -13.62
C LEU A 22 60.07 -69.57 -12.48
N SER A 23 60.01 -68.60 -11.57
CA SER A 23 59.08 -68.57 -10.43
C SER A 23 58.44 -67.19 -10.27
N SER A 24 57.18 -67.14 -9.86
CA SER A 24 56.48 -65.89 -9.51
C SER A 24 56.77 -65.43 -8.07
N LYS A 25 57.92 -65.82 -7.50
CA LYS A 25 58.30 -65.55 -6.11
C LYS A 25 59.51 -64.62 -6.07
N SER A 26 59.48 -63.68 -5.12
CA SER A 26 60.55 -62.72 -4.88
C SER A 26 61.26 -63.04 -3.57
N VAL A 27 62.57 -62.77 -3.48
CA VAL A 27 63.36 -62.95 -2.26
C VAL A 27 63.25 -61.67 -1.43
N VAL A 28 62.77 -61.80 -0.19
CA VAL A 28 62.62 -60.68 0.75
C VAL A 28 63.28 -61.00 2.08
N ASN A 29 63.78 -59.97 2.76
CA ASN A 29 64.29 -60.08 4.13
C ASN A 29 63.09 -60.26 5.08
N LYS A 30 62.98 -61.45 5.66
CA LYS A 30 61.84 -61.82 6.49
C LYS A 30 61.81 -61.02 7.80
N GLU A 31 62.98 -60.78 8.40
CA GLU A 31 63.11 -60.06 9.66
C GLU A 31 62.63 -58.61 9.51
N GLU A 32 63.11 -57.92 8.47
CA GLU A 32 62.76 -56.53 8.15
C GLU A 32 61.26 -56.37 7.82
N LEU A 33 60.71 -57.26 6.99
CA LEU A 33 59.28 -57.26 6.66
C LEU A 33 58.42 -57.50 7.90
N HIS A 34 58.88 -58.38 8.80
CA HIS A 34 58.14 -58.73 10.01
C HIS A 34 58.13 -57.60 11.04
N GLU A 35 59.19 -56.80 11.12
CA GLU A 35 59.25 -55.59 11.96
C GLU A 35 58.27 -54.52 11.46
N ILE A 36 58.28 -54.22 10.16
CA ILE A 36 57.35 -53.26 9.55
C ILE A 36 55.89 -53.69 9.77
N ILE A 37 55.57 -54.96 9.57
CA ILE A 37 54.22 -55.50 9.81
C ILE A 37 53.82 -55.40 11.30
N LYS A 38 54.75 -55.62 12.23
CA LYS A 38 54.49 -55.45 13.67
C LYS A 38 54.18 -54.00 14.02
N GLU A 39 54.96 -53.05 13.50
CA GLU A 39 54.72 -51.64 13.73
C GLU A 39 53.39 -51.17 13.16
N ILE A 40 53.06 -51.58 11.93
CA ILE A 40 51.74 -51.32 11.32
C ILE A 40 50.64 -51.89 12.22
N ARG A 41 50.77 -53.14 12.68
CA ARG A 41 49.76 -53.78 13.54
C ARG A 41 49.55 -53.05 14.87
N ILE A 42 50.58 -52.44 15.42
CA ILE A 42 50.50 -51.68 16.68
C ILE A 42 49.87 -50.30 16.43
N LYS A 43 50.27 -49.60 15.37
CA LYS A 43 49.89 -48.19 15.13
C LYS A 43 48.56 -48.04 14.37
N LEU A 44 48.21 -48.96 13.48
CA LEU A 44 47.01 -48.89 12.64
C LEU A 44 45.69 -48.85 13.44
N PRO A 45 45.48 -49.66 14.50
CA PRO A 45 44.25 -49.61 15.29
C PRO A 45 44.01 -48.24 15.93
N ASP A 46 45.07 -47.59 16.41
CA ASP A 46 44.99 -46.27 17.03
C ASP A 46 44.66 -45.19 15.99
N GLU A 47 45.27 -45.23 14.81
CA GLU A 47 44.92 -44.32 13.70
C GLU A 47 43.45 -44.48 13.26
N ILE A 48 42.95 -45.72 13.17
CA ILE A 48 41.54 -45.99 12.85
C ILE A 48 40.61 -45.46 13.94
N LYS A 49 40.94 -45.68 15.21
CA LYS A 49 40.15 -45.21 16.35
C LYS A 49 40.10 -43.68 16.39
N GLN A 50 41.22 -43.02 16.13
CA GLN A 50 41.28 -41.55 16.01
C GLN A 50 40.42 -41.04 14.86
N ALA A 51 40.47 -41.67 13.68
CA ALA A 51 39.65 -41.27 12.54
C ALA A 51 38.14 -41.43 12.82
N GLN A 52 37.76 -42.52 13.50
CA GLN A 52 36.37 -42.74 13.94
C GLN A 52 35.94 -41.67 14.95
N TRP A 53 36.77 -41.37 15.94
CA TRP A 53 36.49 -40.32 16.92
C TRP A 53 36.34 -38.94 16.28
N ILE A 54 37.24 -38.56 15.37
CA ILE A 54 37.15 -37.30 14.62
C ILE A 54 35.85 -37.23 13.81
N LYS A 55 35.44 -38.34 13.20
CA LYS A 55 34.18 -38.41 12.44
C LYS A 55 32.97 -38.20 13.34
N GLU A 56 32.92 -38.87 14.48
CA GLU A 56 31.85 -38.75 15.47
C GLU A 56 31.79 -37.34 16.05
N GLU A 57 32.93 -36.78 16.44
CA GLU A 57 33.01 -35.43 17.00
C GLU A 57 32.58 -34.38 15.97
N ARG A 58 32.99 -34.53 14.71
CA ARG A 58 32.52 -33.66 13.61
C ARG A 58 31.00 -33.75 13.43
N GLN A 59 30.43 -34.95 13.51
CA GLN A 59 28.98 -35.12 13.41
C GLN A 59 28.25 -34.44 14.57
N LYS A 60 28.79 -34.57 15.79
CA LYS A 60 28.25 -33.92 16.98
C LYS A 60 28.25 -32.40 16.84
N ILE A 61 29.38 -31.80 16.47
CA ILE A 61 29.50 -30.37 16.22
C ILE A 61 28.49 -29.90 15.16
N LEU A 62 28.31 -30.66 14.07
CA LEU A 62 27.36 -30.32 13.03
C LEU A 62 25.91 -30.35 13.51
N ILE A 63 25.54 -31.30 14.37
CA ILE A 63 24.19 -31.40 14.92
C ILE A 63 23.93 -30.24 15.87
N GLU A 64 24.89 -29.92 16.73
CA GLU A 64 24.79 -28.81 17.68
C GLU A 64 24.66 -27.47 16.97
N ALA A 65 25.54 -27.18 16.01
CA ALA A 65 25.49 -25.95 15.21
C ALA A 65 24.15 -25.81 14.44
N LYS A 66 23.61 -26.92 13.91
CA LYS A 66 22.29 -26.91 13.26
C LYS A 66 21.17 -26.59 14.24
N LYS A 67 21.20 -27.21 15.42
CA LYS A 67 20.20 -26.98 16.47
C LYS A 67 20.23 -25.54 16.97
N GLU A 68 21.42 -24.97 17.17
CA GLU A 68 21.58 -23.56 17.55
C GLU A 68 21.06 -22.62 16.46
N ALA A 69 21.39 -22.89 15.19
CA ALA A 69 20.90 -22.10 14.06
C ALA A 69 19.37 -22.15 13.95
N GLU A 70 18.75 -23.31 14.17
CA GLU A 70 17.30 -23.46 14.20
C GLU A 70 16.66 -22.70 15.37
N SER A 71 17.27 -22.78 16.57
CA SER A 71 16.79 -22.02 17.75
C SER A 71 16.86 -20.52 17.49
N LEU A 72 17.99 -20.02 17.00
CA LEU A 72 18.16 -18.60 16.68
C LEU A 72 17.16 -18.14 15.63
N ARG A 73 16.96 -18.94 14.57
CA ARG A 73 16.00 -18.63 13.53
C ARG A 73 14.59 -18.51 14.09
N LYS A 74 14.18 -19.45 14.96
CA LYS A 74 12.87 -19.42 15.61
C LYS A 74 12.70 -18.19 16.50
N GLU A 75 13.70 -17.86 17.30
CA GLU A 75 13.67 -16.65 18.14
C GLU A 75 13.58 -15.37 17.30
N CYS A 76 14.33 -15.27 16.20
CA CYS A 76 14.26 -14.14 15.28
C CYS A 76 12.87 -14.03 14.64
N GLU A 77 12.27 -15.15 14.24
CA GLU A 77 10.92 -15.20 13.67
C GLU A 77 9.87 -14.74 14.67
N GLU A 78 9.93 -15.22 15.92
CA GLU A 78 9.04 -14.80 16.99
C GLU A 78 9.18 -13.29 17.29
N LYS A 79 10.41 -12.78 17.36
CA LYS A 79 10.66 -11.34 17.54
C LYS A 79 10.13 -10.52 16.36
N MET A 80 10.36 -10.98 15.13
CA MET A 80 9.83 -10.32 13.93
C MET A 80 8.31 -10.27 13.91
N ASN A 81 7.64 -11.35 14.31
CA ASN A 81 6.17 -11.39 14.36
C ASN A 81 5.64 -10.40 15.40
N LYS A 82 6.23 -10.34 16.59
CA LYS A 82 5.87 -9.33 17.61
C LYS A 82 6.05 -7.90 17.11
N ILE A 83 7.18 -7.61 16.45
CA ILE A 83 7.44 -6.28 15.88
C ILE A 83 6.42 -5.94 14.79
N LYS A 84 6.03 -6.91 13.95
CA LYS A 84 5.01 -6.70 12.91
C LYS A 84 3.65 -6.39 13.53
N GLU A 85 3.22 -7.14 14.53
CA GLU A 85 1.96 -6.94 15.24
C GLU A 85 1.93 -5.56 15.93
N GLU A 86 3.00 -5.20 16.64
CA GLU A 86 3.11 -3.90 17.31
C GLU A 86 3.13 -2.74 16.32
N ARG A 87 3.86 -2.89 15.21
CA ARG A 87 3.85 -1.90 14.12
C ARG A 87 2.46 -1.73 13.54
N GLN A 88 1.73 -2.82 13.30
CA GLN A 88 0.36 -2.75 12.81
C GLN A 88 -0.56 -2.04 13.79
N ARG A 89 -0.43 -2.31 15.10
CA ARG A 89 -1.20 -1.62 16.14
C ARG A 89 -0.92 -0.12 16.14
N ILE A 90 0.36 0.28 16.11
CA ILE A 90 0.76 1.71 16.09
C ILE A 90 0.21 2.41 14.85
N LEU A 91 0.29 1.77 13.67
CA LEU A 91 -0.24 2.36 12.44
C LEU A 91 -1.75 2.54 12.51
N ALA A 92 -2.49 1.52 12.97
CA ALA A 92 -3.95 1.61 13.11
C ALA A 92 -4.37 2.70 14.11
N GLU A 93 -3.64 2.86 15.21
CA GLU A 93 -3.87 3.92 16.19
C GLU A 93 -3.58 5.31 15.60
N ALA A 94 -2.46 5.48 14.93
CA ALA A 94 -2.11 6.73 14.25
C ALA A 94 -3.11 7.11 13.16
N GLU A 95 -3.59 6.15 12.36
CA GLU A 95 -4.64 6.37 11.36
C GLU A 95 -5.95 6.83 12.01
N LYS A 96 -6.34 6.21 13.12
CA LYS A 96 -7.54 6.59 13.87
C LYS A 96 -7.41 8.00 14.46
N GLU A 97 -6.27 8.32 15.05
CA GLU A 97 -5.99 9.67 15.58
C GLU A 97 -6.02 10.72 14.48
N ALA A 98 -5.38 10.44 13.33
CA ALA A 98 -5.40 11.34 12.19
C ALA A 98 -6.83 11.62 11.69
N GLU A 99 -7.68 10.58 11.63
CA GLU A 99 -9.08 10.74 11.23
C GLU A 99 -9.87 11.57 12.26
N ILE A 100 -9.61 11.39 13.55
CA ILE A 100 -10.22 12.21 14.62
C ILE A 100 -9.80 13.67 14.46
N VAL A 101 -8.51 13.95 14.33
CA VAL A 101 -7.99 15.32 14.18
C VAL A 101 -8.57 15.99 12.94
N LYS A 102 -8.64 15.27 11.82
CA LYS A 102 -9.24 15.79 10.58
C LYS A 102 -10.70 16.15 10.79
N LYS A 103 -11.48 15.24 11.40
CA LYS A 103 -12.90 15.46 11.65
C LYS A 103 -13.14 16.62 12.63
N GLU A 104 -12.30 16.76 13.63
CA GLU A 104 -12.34 17.89 14.57
C GLU A 104 -12.00 19.21 13.89
N ALA A 105 -10.98 19.22 13.02
CA ALA A 105 -10.62 20.39 12.23
C ALA A 105 -11.76 20.81 11.29
N ASP A 106 -12.37 19.86 10.57
CA ASP A 106 -13.51 20.11 9.68
C ASP A 106 -14.70 20.67 10.45
N LYS A 107 -15.01 20.08 11.61
CA LYS A 107 -16.07 20.59 12.49
C LYS A 107 -15.76 22.00 12.97
N LYS A 108 -14.50 22.27 13.36
CA LYS A 108 -14.12 23.59 13.86
C LYS A 108 -14.19 24.65 12.76
N VAL A 109 -13.80 24.31 11.54
CA VAL A 109 -13.95 25.19 10.37
C VAL A 109 -15.42 25.50 10.15
N GLN A 110 -16.30 24.49 10.19
CA GLN A 110 -17.73 24.71 10.04
C GLN A 110 -18.30 25.65 11.12
N GLU A 111 -17.94 25.44 12.38
CA GLU A 111 -18.33 26.33 13.48
C GLU A 111 -17.86 27.78 13.24
N LEU A 112 -16.60 27.97 12.82
CA LEU A 112 -16.07 29.30 12.53
C LEU A 112 -16.78 29.99 11.35
N VAL A 113 -17.17 29.22 10.33
CA VAL A 113 -17.95 29.73 9.19
C VAL A 113 -19.34 30.16 9.65
N ASP A 114 -20.00 29.35 10.47
CA ASP A 114 -21.35 29.64 10.98
C ASP A 114 -21.35 30.80 11.99
N GLU A 115 -20.29 30.93 12.79
CA GLU A 115 -20.12 32.02 13.75
C GLU A 115 -19.76 33.34 13.06
N SER A 116 -19.17 33.30 11.87
CA SER A 116 -18.68 34.48 11.16
C SER A 116 -19.80 35.52 10.91
N ASP A 117 -19.66 36.67 11.56
CA ASP A 117 -20.58 37.81 11.40
C ASP A 117 -20.64 38.30 9.95
N ILE A 118 -19.57 38.11 9.17
CA ILE A 118 -19.53 38.45 7.75
C ILE A 118 -20.51 37.57 6.98
N ILE A 119 -20.54 36.27 7.25
CA ILE A 119 -21.45 35.31 6.59
C ILE A 119 -22.90 35.57 7.02
N LYS A 120 -23.14 35.86 8.30
CA LYS A 120 -24.48 36.25 8.79
C LYS A 120 -24.99 37.50 8.08
N LYS A 121 -24.17 38.56 8.03
CA LYS A 121 -24.50 39.81 7.31
C LYS A 121 -24.70 39.57 5.82
N ALA A 122 -23.87 38.76 5.18
CA ALA A 122 -24.03 38.42 3.77
C ALA A 122 -25.35 37.68 3.50
N ASN A 123 -25.73 36.74 4.37
CA ASN A 123 -27.00 36.03 4.29
C ASN A 123 -28.21 36.96 4.52
N GLU A 124 -28.11 37.89 5.45
CA GLU A 124 -29.15 38.89 5.71
C GLU A 124 -29.31 39.83 4.51
N GLN A 125 -28.21 40.38 3.99
CA GLN A 125 -28.21 41.21 2.78
C GLN A 125 -28.78 40.46 1.56
N ALA A 126 -28.45 39.17 1.39
CA ALA A 126 -28.99 38.35 0.32
C ALA A 126 -30.51 38.20 0.44
N LYS A 127 -31.03 37.99 1.67
CA LYS A 127 -32.48 37.92 1.92
C LYS A 127 -33.16 39.25 1.60
N GLU A 128 -32.59 40.36 2.05
CA GLU A 128 -33.11 41.70 1.77
C GLU A 128 -33.15 41.97 0.26
N LEU A 129 -32.09 41.64 -0.47
CA LEU A 129 -32.02 41.79 -1.93
C LEU A 129 -33.11 40.98 -2.64
N ILE A 130 -33.36 39.75 -2.21
CA ILE A 130 -34.43 38.90 -2.78
C ILE A 130 -35.80 39.53 -2.51
N ILE A 131 -36.06 40.01 -1.28
CA ILE A 131 -37.32 40.65 -0.94
C ILE A 131 -37.52 41.92 -1.77
N ALA A 132 -36.50 42.76 -1.89
CA ALA A 132 -36.53 43.97 -2.70
C ALA A 132 -36.83 43.64 -4.17
N ALA A 133 -36.14 42.66 -4.74
CA ALA A 133 -36.37 42.20 -6.11
C ALA A 133 -37.81 41.69 -6.31
N GLN A 134 -38.38 40.95 -5.34
CA GLN A 134 -39.77 40.50 -5.39
C GLN A 134 -40.77 41.66 -5.32
N ILE A 135 -40.52 42.65 -4.47
CA ILE A 135 -41.36 43.86 -4.36
C ILE A 135 -41.33 44.64 -5.65
N ASP A 136 -40.13 44.85 -6.22
CA ASP A 136 -39.97 45.60 -7.46
C ASP A 136 -40.59 44.88 -8.65
N ALA A 137 -40.42 43.56 -8.74
CA ALA A 137 -41.12 42.75 -9.74
C ALA A 137 -42.65 42.88 -9.60
N LYS A 138 -43.18 42.91 -8.37
CA LYS A 138 -44.61 43.12 -8.12
C LYS A 138 -45.06 44.52 -8.53
N LYS A 139 -44.27 45.56 -8.23
CA LYS A 139 -44.54 46.95 -8.64
C LYS A 139 -44.56 47.09 -10.15
N ILE A 140 -43.54 46.57 -10.84
CA ILE A 140 -43.47 46.57 -12.31
C ILE A 140 -44.71 45.89 -12.90
N ARG A 141 -45.09 44.73 -12.37
CA ARG A 141 -46.28 44.00 -12.83
C ARG A 141 -47.57 44.80 -12.65
N LEU A 142 -47.75 45.45 -11.50
CA LEU A 142 -48.93 46.27 -11.22
C LEU A 142 -48.95 47.55 -12.07
N GLY A 143 -47.82 48.24 -12.18
CA GLY A 143 -47.67 49.42 -13.02
C GLY A 143 -47.93 49.12 -14.50
N SER A 144 -47.46 47.97 -15.00
CA SER A 144 -47.72 47.53 -16.37
C SER A 144 -49.22 47.29 -16.62
N LYS A 145 -49.94 46.75 -15.63
CA LYS A 145 -51.40 46.58 -15.71
C LYS A 145 -52.13 47.91 -15.71
N ALA A 146 -51.76 48.82 -14.82
CA ALA A 146 -52.36 50.16 -14.76
C ALA A 146 -52.12 50.94 -16.06
N TYR A 147 -50.91 50.89 -16.59
CA TYR A 147 -50.57 51.51 -17.87
C TYR A 147 -51.37 50.92 -19.04
N ALA A 148 -51.55 49.59 -19.08
CA ALA A 148 -52.38 48.95 -20.10
C ALA A 148 -53.85 49.36 -19.99
N ASP A 149 -54.39 49.50 -18.79
CA ASP A 149 -55.77 49.96 -18.54
C ASP A 149 -55.97 51.41 -19.01
N GLU A 150 -55.03 52.31 -18.67
CA GLU A 150 -55.04 53.71 -19.10
C GLU A 150 -55.00 53.83 -20.63
N LEU A 151 -54.10 53.07 -21.29
CA LEU A 151 -54.00 53.04 -22.75
C LEU A 151 -55.29 52.51 -23.40
N LEU A 152 -55.91 51.48 -22.81
CA LEU A 152 -57.18 50.94 -23.30
C LEU A 152 -58.33 51.94 -23.13
N ALA A 153 -58.38 52.66 -22.01
CA ALA A 153 -59.38 53.70 -21.77
C ALA A 153 -59.21 54.89 -22.74
N GLU A 154 -57.97 55.28 -23.06
CA GLU A 154 -57.69 56.29 -24.07
C GLU A 154 -58.15 55.83 -25.47
N LEU A 155 -57.86 54.57 -25.83
CA LEU A 155 -58.31 53.96 -27.09
C LEU A 155 -59.86 53.89 -27.19
N GLU A 156 -60.54 53.54 -26.09
CA GLU A 156 -62.00 53.52 -25.99
C GLU A 156 -62.58 54.93 -26.25
N ASN A 157 -62.00 55.95 -25.63
CA ASN A 157 -62.42 57.34 -25.85
C ASN A 157 -62.22 57.77 -27.32
N HIS A 158 -61.10 57.43 -27.93
CA HIS A 158 -60.84 57.74 -29.34
C HIS A 158 -61.82 57.02 -30.29
N THR A 159 -62.09 55.74 -30.05
CA THR A 159 -63.02 54.97 -30.86
C THR A 159 -64.47 55.43 -30.67
N THR A 160 -64.86 55.84 -29.47
CA THR A 160 -66.19 56.45 -29.21
C THR A 160 -66.38 57.73 -30.00
N LYS A 161 -65.40 58.66 -29.97
CA LYS A 161 -65.43 59.89 -30.77
C LYS A 161 -65.53 59.61 -32.27
N LEU A 162 -64.82 58.58 -32.76
CA LEU A 162 -64.90 58.14 -34.15
C LEU A 162 -66.30 57.62 -34.50
N ILE A 163 -66.91 56.82 -33.63
CA ILE A 163 -68.29 56.31 -33.82
C ILE A 163 -69.30 57.47 -33.84
N GLU A 164 -69.17 58.45 -32.95
CA GLU A 164 -70.00 59.66 -32.93
C GLU A 164 -69.89 60.43 -34.25
N THR A 165 -68.67 60.61 -34.75
CA THR A 165 -68.40 61.25 -36.03
C THR A 165 -69.06 60.49 -37.19
N ILE A 166 -68.94 59.15 -37.21
CA ILE A 166 -69.58 58.32 -38.23
C ILE A 166 -71.12 58.40 -38.15
N LYS A 167 -71.70 58.41 -36.94
CA LYS A 167 -73.15 58.58 -36.75
C LYS A 167 -73.62 59.93 -37.29
N SER A 168 -72.93 61.02 -36.95
CA SER A 168 -73.22 62.36 -37.48
C SER A 168 -73.20 62.36 -39.01
N ASN A 169 -72.13 61.83 -39.62
CA ASN A 169 -72.00 61.75 -41.08
C ASN A 169 -73.12 60.89 -41.72
N ARG A 170 -73.55 59.80 -41.06
CA ARG A 170 -74.66 58.97 -41.56
C ARG A 170 -76.01 59.66 -41.47
N ASP A 171 -76.26 60.41 -40.39
CA ASP A 171 -77.51 61.15 -40.21
C ASP A 171 -77.59 62.32 -41.21
N GLU A 172 -76.47 63.01 -41.47
CA GLU A 172 -76.35 63.99 -42.55
C GLU A 172 -76.67 63.38 -43.93
N LEU A 173 -76.13 62.20 -44.25
CA LEU A 173 -76.40 61.51 -45.51
C LEU A 173 -77.86 61.03 -45.64
N LYS A 174 -78.52 60.63 -44.55
CA LYS A 174 -79.95 60.28 -44.56
C LYS A 174 -80.82 61.50 -44.83
N ASN A 175 -80.48 62.64 -44.25
CA ASN A 175 -81.17 63.91 -44.47
C ASN A 175 -80.93 64.50 -45.87
N TYR A 176 -79.96 63.97 -46.63
CA TYR A 176 -79.68 64.34 -48.02
C TYR A 176 -80.56 63.64 -49.07
N LYS A 177 -81.42 62.67 -48.68
CA LYS A 177 -82.28 61.90 -49.60
C LYS A 177 -83.79 62.18 -49.46
N SER A 178 -84.18 63.24 -48.76
CA SER A 178 -85.55 63.77 -48.78
C SER A 178 -85.57 65.19 -49.34
#